data_AF-A0AAV0CRZ9-F1
#
_entry.id   AF-A0AAV0CRZ9-F1
#
_cell.length_a   1.000
_cell.length_b   1.000
_cell.length_c   1.000
_cell.angle_alpha   90.00
_cell.angle_beta   90.00
_cell.angle_gamma   90.00
#
_symmetry.space_group_name_H-M   'P 1'
#
loop_
_entity.id
_entity.type
_entity.pdbx_description
1 polymer ?
#
loop_
_entity_poly.entity_id
_entity_poly.type
_entity_poly.pdbx_seq_one_letter_code
_entity_poly.pdbx_strand_id
1 'polypeptide(L)'
;MEVIASNDEAESEEVPENNNVEWNQFFGGPYSCRSRYNCINIARNENGCFSQELELQNRIKNGNPRDRQEVLDGVISSIFEVMIDPHGHHLFLTLEFCDSSQFDTIFVTLISSKELFINTSLVQYGSSAVQRFIKRLKNTGLGQFVAIILSRRFVELMTSEHGRFVVHLSRLKKTRFYLLVQSLP
;
A
#
# COMPACT_ATOMS: atom_id res chain seq x y z
N MET A 1 4.42 -59.39 -21.83
CA MET A 1 4.51 -58.15 -22.63
C MET A 1 3.37 -57.27 -22.16
N GLU A 2 3.53 -56.71 -20.96
CA GLU A 2 4.10 -55.37 -20.66
C GLU A 2 3.01 -54.31 -20.78
N VAL A 3 2.26 -54.08 -19.69
CA VAL A 3 2.49 -53.15 -18.56
C VAL A 3 2.19 -51.70 -18.95
N ILE A 4 1.25 -51.15 -18.19
CA ILE A 4 0.59 -49.86 -18.26
C ILE A 4 1.61 -48.75 -17.97
N ALA A 5 1.69 -47.72 -18.83
CA ALA A 5 2.41 -46.48 -18.53
C ALA A 5 1.37 -45.39 -18.19
N SER A 6 1.17 -45.18 -16.90
CA SER A 6 0.63 -43.95 -16.34
C SER A 6 1.79 -42.95 -16.24
N ASN A 7 1.74 -41.86 -17.01
CA ASN A 7 2.63 -40.71 -16.78
C ASN A 7 1.86 -39.66 -15.98
N ASP A 8 1.85 -39.85 -14.66
CA ASP A 8 1.75 -38.77 -13.69
C ASP A 8 3.17 -38.31 -13.39
N GLU A 9 3.64 -37.24 -14.03
CA GLU A 9 4.85 -36.52 -13.62
C GLU A 9 4.41 -35.19 -13.00
N ALA A 10 4.13 -35.26 -11.69
CA ALA A 10 4.11 -34.13 -10.78
C ALA A 10 5.36 -34.22 -9.90
N GLU A 11 6.45 -33.60 -10.34
CA GLU A 11 7.64 -33.29 -9.54
C GLU A 11 8.34 -32.13 -10.28
N SER A 12 8.46 -30.94 -9.72
CA SER A 12 9.53 -30.68 -8.76
C SER A 12 9.26 -29.37 -8.00
N GLU A 13 9.12 -29.52 -6.69
CA GLU A 13 9.34 -28.47 -5.71
C GLU A 13 10.83 -28.53 -5.33
N GLU A 14 11.65 -27.64 -5.89
CA GLU A 14 12.94 -27.24 -5.31
C GLU A 14 13.09 -25.74 -5.51
N VAL A 15 12.75 -24.98 -4.47
CA VAL A 15 13.15 -23.57 -4.34
C VAL A 15 14.60 -23.60 -3.84
N PRO A 16 15.59 -23.16 -4.64
CA PRO A 16 16.97 -23.24 -4.19
C PRO A 16 17.20 -22.29 -3.01
N GLU A 17 17.84 -22.82 -1.97
CA GLU A 17 18.46 -22.05 -0.89
C GLU A 17 19.46 -21.06 -1.51
N ASN A 18 19.06 -19.79 -1.65
CA ASN A 18 19.99 -18.76 -2.08
C ASN A 18 20.67 -18.14 -0.85
N ASN A 19 21.98 -18.37 -0.81
CA ASN A 19 22.93 -17.97 0.22
C ASN A 19 22.94 -16.44 0.41
N ASN A 20 22.34 -15.98 1.51
CA ASN A 20 22.19 -14.58 1.89
C ASN A 20 23.48 -13.91 2.40
N VAL A 21 24.66 -14.22 1.86
CA VAL A 21 25.95 -13.72 2.40
C VAL A 21 26.71 -12.76 1.45
N GLU A 22 26.25 -12.57 0.20
CA GLU A 22 26.98 -11.75 -0.79
C GLU A 22 26.30 -10.44 -1.20
N TRP A 23 25.25 -9.99 -0.50
CA TRP A 23 24.43 -8.85 -0.96
C TRP A 23 24.91 -7.46 -0.48
N ASN A 24 25.89 -7.39 0.42
CA ASN A 24 26.19 -6.18 1.20
C ASN A 24 27.51 -5.47 0.88
N GLN A 25 28.38 -5.99 0.02
CA GLN A 25 29.66 -5.31 -0.26
C GLN A 25 29.59 -4.24 -1.38
N PHE A 26 28.47 -4.20 -2.13
CA PHE A 26 28.21 -3.26 -3.21
C PHE A 26 26.90 -2.49 -2.95
N PHE A 27 26.90 -1.52 -2.03
CA PHE A 27 25.80 -0.55 -1.88
C PHE A 27 25.56 0.35 -3.13
N GLY A 28 25.90 -0.11 -4.33
CA GLY A 28 25.55 0.45 -5.63
C GLY A 28 25.38 -0.61 -6.71
N GLY A 29 24.54 -1.63 -6.49
CA GLY A 29 24.05 -2.52 -7.55
C GLY A 29 22.97 -1.85 -8.43
N PRO A 30 22.68 -2.39 -9.64
CA PRO A 30 21.79 -1.81 -10.65
C PRO A 30 20.31 -1.68 -10.24
N TYR A 31 19.94 -2.12 -9.03
CA TYR A 31 18.56 -2.18 -8.54
C TYR A 31 18.33 -1.35 -7.26
N SER A 32 19.23 -0.42 -6.96
CA SER A 32 19.12 0.45 -5.78
C SER A 32 18.26 1.69 -6.05
N CYS A 33 17.27 1.92 -5.19
CA CYS A 33 16.42 3.10 -5.23
C CYS A 33 17.09 4.28 -4.49
N ARG A 34 18.23 4.75 -5.02
CA ARG A 34 19.05 5.79 -4.38
C ARG A 34 18.45 7.21 -4.44
N SER A 35 17.47 7.45 -5.31
CA SER A 35 16.82 8.75 -5.45
C SER A 35 15.30 8.61 -5.42
N ARG A 36 14.60 9.66 -4.96
CA ARG A 36 13.13 9.68 -4.90
C ARG A 36 12.48 9.34 -6.24
N TYR A 37 12.99 9.94 -7.32
CA TYR A 37 12.49 9.69 -8.67
C TYR A 37 12.66 8.22 -9.08
N ASN A 38 13.78 7.58 -8.71
CA ASN A 38 14.00 6.16 -9.00
C ASN A 38 13.02 5.26 -8.22
N CYS A 39 12.76 5.56 -6.94
CA CYS A 39 11.80 4.80 -6.15
C CYS A 39 10.40 4.83 -6.75
N ILE A 40 9.96 5.99 -7.25
CA ILE A 40 8.62 6.16 -7.84
C ILE A 40 8.51 5.36 -9.16
N ASN A 41 9.49 5.50 -10.06
CA ASN A 41 9.47 4.80 -11.34
C ASN A 41 9.52 3.28 -11.17
N ILE A 42 10.32 2.80 -10.21
CA ILE A 42 10.38 1.38 -9.86
C ILE A 42 9.05 0.92 -9.23
N ALA A 43 8.47 1.70 -8.31
CA ALA A 43 7.20 1.36 -7.67
C ALA A 43 6.05 1.23 -8.68
N ARG A 44 6.02 2.13 -9.67
CA ARG A 44 5.01 2.15 -10.74
C ARG A 44 5.35 1.21 -11.90
N ASN A 45 6.45 0.46 -11.77
CA ASN A 45 6.98 -0.44 -12.79
C ASN A 45 7.11 0.24 -14.17
N GLU A 46 7.44 1.53 -14.22
CA GLU A 46 7.57 2.29 -15.47
C GLU A 46 8.71 1.77 -16.35
N ASN A 47 9.70 1.14 -15.71
CA ASN A 47 10.85 0.53 -16.38
C ASN A 47 10.52 -0.88 -16.92
N GLY A 48 9.32 -1.42 -16.63
CA GLY A 48 8.91 -2.78 -17.00
C GLY A 48 9.67 -3.90 -16.29
N CYS A 49 10.33 -3.61 -15.17
CA CYS A 49 11.19 -4.53 -14.44
C CYS A 49 10.54 -5.00 -13.13
N PHE A 50 9.79 -6.10 -13.19
CA PHE A 50 9.09 -6.70 -12.05
C PHE A 50 10.00 -7.07 -10.87
N SER A 51 11.26 -7.43 -11.14
CA SER A 51 12.22 -7.76 -10.07
C SER A 51 12.58 -6.54 -9.21
N GLN A 52 12.63 -5.33 -9.78
CA GLN A 52 12.90 -4.10 -9.04
C GLN A 52 11.71 -3.68 -8.18
N GLU A 53 10.48 -3.81 -8.71
CA GLU A 53 9.24 -3.58 -7.96
C GLU A 53 9.17 -4.53 -6.75
N LEU A 54 9.43 -5.83 -6.97
CA LEU A 54 9.40 -6.84 -5.92
C LEU A 54 10.47 -6.61 -4.86
N GLU A 55 11.66 -6.14 -5.26
CA GLU A 55 12.73 -5.79 -4.35
C GLU A 55 12.35 -4.64 -3.40
N LEU A 56 11.68 -3.60 -3.91
CA LEU A 56 11.15 -2.54 -3.04
C LEU A 56 10.16 -3.10 -2.01
N GLN A 57 9.25 -3.97 -2.46
CA GLN A 57 8.30 -4.64 -1.56
C GLN A 57 9.03 -5.50 -0.51
N ASN A 58 10.09 -6.20 -0.90
CA ASN A 58 10.89 -7.03 0.01
C ASN A 58 11.65 -6.19 1.05
N ARG A 59 12.20 -5.04 0.66
CA ARG A 59 12.82 -4.09 1.60
C ARG A 59 11.83 -3.57 2.63
N ILE A 60 10.59 -3.32 2.23
CA ILE A 60 9.54 -2.95 3.18
C ILE A 60 9.19 -4.12 4.12
N LYS A 61 8.94 -5.32 3.57
CA LYS A 61 8.49 -6.49 4.33
C LYS A 61 9.59 -7.02 5.28
N ASN A 62 10.76 -7.32 4.72
CA ASN A 62 11.82 -8.10 5.36
C ASN A 62 13.07 -7.27 5.69
N GLY A 63 13.18 -6.05 5.14
CA GLY A 63 14.33 -5.18 5.37
C GLY A 63 14.37 -4.62 6.80
N ASN A 64 15.53 -4.08 7.16
CA ASN A 64 15.72 -3.41 8.44
C ASN A 64 15.02 -2.02 8.44
N PRO A 65 14.83 -1.36 9.61
CA PRO A 65 14.15 -0.07 9.67
C PRO A 65 14.75 1.02 8.79
N ARG A 66 16.07 1.01 8.56
CA ARG A 66 16.74 1.97 7.67
C ARG A 66 16.39 1.72 6.21
N ASP A 67 16.43 0.47 5.76
CA ASP A 67 16.06 0.12 4.38
C ASP A 67 14.60 0.53 4.09
N ARG A 68 13.72 0.30 5.06
CA ARG A 68 12.32 0.74 4.98
C ARG A 68 12.20 2.25 4.85
N GLN A 69 12.97 2.99 5.66
CA GLN A 69 12.96 4.45 5.63
C GLN A 69 13.46 4.98 4.28
N GLU A 70 14.51 4.39 3.71
CA GLU A 70 15.02 4.79 2.39
C GLU A 70 13.97 4.64 1.29
N VAL A 71 13.20 3.55 1.29
CA VAL A 71 12.09 3.36 0.35
C VAL A 71 10.99 4.40 0.61
N LEU A 72 10.60 4.60 1.88
CA LEU A 72 9.58 5.58 2.27
C LEU A 72 9.95 7.00 1.83
N ASP A 73 11.15 7.47 2.15
CA ASP A 73 11.66 8.79 1.74
C ASP A 73 11.62 8.97 0.23
N GLY A 74 11.77 7.86 -0.50
CA GLY A 74 11.69 7.81 -1.94
C GLY A 74 10.29 8.04 -2.51
N VAL A 75 9.26 7.50 -1.85
CA VAL A 75 7.88 7.48 -2.39
C VAL A 75 6.92 8.45 -1.69
N ILE A 76 7.26 8.93 -0.49
CA ILE A 76 6.34 9.67 0.38
C ILE A 76 5.82 10.97 -0.25
N SER A 77 6.63 11.67 -1.03
CA SER A 77 6.20 12.91 -1.72
C SER A 77 5.14 12.68 -2.79
N SER A 78 5.12 11.48 -3.38
CA SER A 78 4.19 11.07 -4.44
C SER A 78 3.29 9.92 -3.99
N ILE A 79 3.04 9.81 -2.69
CA ILE A 79 2.34 8.65 -2.11
C ILE A 79 0.96 8.42 -2.73
N PHE A 80 0.24 9.50 -3.09
CA PHE A 80 -1.07 9.39 -3.73
C PHE A 80 -0.99 8.83 -5.15
N GLU A 81 0.05 9.17 -5.91
CA GLU A 81 0.30 8.61 -7.25
C GLU A 81 0.59 7.11 -7.14
N VAL A 82 1.43 6.73 -6.17
CA VAL A 82 1.72 5.32 -5.88
C VAL A 82 0.43 4.56 -5.50
N MET A 83 -0.46 5.14 -4.70
CA MET A 83 -1.71 4.49 -4.28
C MET A 83 -2.69 4.23 -5.43
N ILE A 84 -2.72 5.07 -6.46
CA ILE A 84 -3.67 4.95 -7.58
C ILE A 84 -3.09 4.20 -8.77
N ASP A 85 -1.79 3.91 -8.75
CA ASP A 85 -1.08 3.22 -9.81
C ASP A 85 -1.34 1.69 -9.80
N PRO A 86 -1.57 1.05 -10.96
CA PRO A 86 -1.80 -0.39 -11.04
C PRO A 86 -0.70 -1.27 -10.45
N HIS A 87 0.55 -0.82 -10.46
CA HIS A 87 1.69 -1.52 -9.85
C HIS A 87 2.04 -0.90 -8.49
N GLY A 88 2.09 0.44 -8.43
CA GLY A 88 2.46 1.17 -7.23
C GLY A 88 1.60 0.83 -6.01
N HIS A 89 0.31 0.52 -6.21
CA HIS A 89 -0.56 0.21 -5.08
C HIS A 89 -0.10 -1.04 -4.32
N HIS A 90 0.54 -2.00 -4.98
CA HIS A 90 1.10 -3.18 -4.32
C HIS A 90 2.21 -2.78 -3.34
N LEU A 91 3.10 -1.86 -3.72
CA LEU A 91 4.10 -1.30 -2.82
C LEU A 91 3.44 -0.59 -1.64
N PHE A 92 2.44 0.26 -1.87
CA PHE A 92 1.72 0.94 -0.78
C PHE A 92 1.14 -0.04 0.23
N LEU A 93 0.55 -1.14 -0.23
CA LEU A 93 -0.03 -2.16 0.66
C LEU A 93 1.03 -2.82 1.55
N THR A 94 2.30 -2.87 1.13
CA THR A 94 3.40 -3.37 1.97
C THR A 94 3.79 -2.40 3.08
N LEU A 95 3.46 -1.11 2.98
CA LEU A 95 3.80 -0.15 4.04
C LEU A 95 3.11 -0.45 5.38
N GLU A 96 2.23 -1.45 5.45
CA GLU A 96 1.72 -1.98 6.71
C GLU A 96 2.80 -2.61 7.63
N PHE A 97 3.92 -3.04 7.04
CA PHE A 97 5.08 -3.60 7.76
C PHE A 97 6.00 -2.51 8.36
N CYS A 98 5.72 -1.24 8.07
CA CYS A 98 6.40 -0.12 8.68
C CYS A 98 6.15 -0.04 10.19
N ASP A 99 7.15 0.42 10.94
CA ASP A 99 7.02 0.65 12.36
C ASP A 99 6.11 1.85 12.67
N SER A 100 5.84 2.10 13.96
CA SER A 100 4.93 3.17 14.38
C SER A 100 5.39 4.56 13.93
N SER A 101 6.69 4.86 13.98
CA SER A 101 7.22 6.19 13.60
C SER A 101 7.08 6.42 12.09
N GLN A 102 7.40 5.40 11.31
CA GLN A 102 7.22 5.40 9.87
C GLN A 102 5.75 5.54 9.49
N PHE A 103 4.88 4.78 10.16
CA PHE A 103 3.45 4.84 9.94
C PHE A 103 2.85 6.21 10.29
N ASP A 104 3.30 6.85 11.36
CA ASP A 104 2.88 8.20 11.73
C ASP A 104 3.26 9.23 10.65
N THR A 105 4.44 9.07 10.03
CA THR A 105 4.87 9.91 8.89
C THR A 105 3.95 9.73 7.68
N ILE A 106 3.60 8.48 7.35
CA ILE A 106 2.62 8.18 6.29
C ILE A 106 1.26 8.79 6.62
N PHE A 107 0.80 8.63 7.87
CA PHE A 107 -0.47 9.17 8.31
C PHE A 107 -0.54 10.68 8.14
N VAL A 108 0.44 11.42 8.68
CA VAL A 108 0.51 12.88 8.57
C VAL A 108 0.53 13.32 7.12
N THR A 109 1.30 12.65 6.27
CA THR A 109 1.37 12.96 4.82
C THR A 109 0.01 12.82 4.15
N LEU A 110 -0.68 11.69 4.38
CA LEU A 110 -1.98 11.41 3.77
C LEU A 110 -3.08 12.38 4.26
N ILE A 111 -3.14 12.66 5.56
CA ILE A 111 -4.20 13.53 6.12
C ILE A 111 -3.97 15.02 5.87
N SER A 112 -2.73 15.43 5.56
CA SER A 112 -2.41 16.82 5.23
C SER A 112 -3.10 17.26 3.93
N SER A 113 -3.23 16.36 2.97
CA SER A 113 -3.90 16.60 1.69
C SER A 113 -5.28 15.97 1.64
N LYS A 114 -6.21 16.49 2.46
CA LYS A 114 -7.58 15.95 2.65
C LYS A 114 -8.32 15.68 1.33
N GLU A 115 -8.27 16.62 0.39
CA GLU A 115 -8.96 16.48 -0.90
C GLU A 115 -8.36 15.37 -1.77
N LEU A 116 -7.02 15.27 -1.82
CA LEU A 116 -6.34 14.17 -2.52
C LEU A 116 -6.70 12.83 -1.88
N PHE A 117 -6.70 12.74 -0.55
CA PHE A 117 -7.08 11.53 0.16
C PHE A 117 -8.52 11.08 -0.15
N ILE A 118 -9.47 12.01 -0.22
CA ILE A 118 -10.84 11.70 -0.64
C ILE A 118 -10.89 11.26 -2.10
N ASN A 119 -10.21 11.96 -3.01
CA ASN A 119 -10.16 11.59 -4.43
C ASN A 119 -9.56 10.20 -4.65
N THR A 120 -8.45 9.88 -3.97
CA THR A 120 -7.84 8.55 -3.99
C THR A 120 -8.81 7.47 -3.52
N SER A 121 -9.72 7.78 -2.59
CA SER A 121 -10.73 6.83 -2.12
C SER A 121 -11.79 6.48 -3.16
N LEU A 122 -11.96 7.29 -4.22
CA LEU A 122 -13.00 7.13 -5.24
C LEU A 122 -12.56 6.29 -6.45
N VAL A 123 -11.27 5.96 -6.56
CA VAL A 123 -10.70 5.22 -7.70
C VAL A 123 -10.33 3.78 -7.32
N GLN A 124 -10.23 2.89 -8.31
CA GLN A 124 -10.08 1.44 -8.13
C GLN A 124 -8.96 1.04 -7.16
N TYR A 125 -7.71 1.33 -7.50
CA TYR A 125 -6.54 0.94 -6.70
C TYR A 125 -6.44 1.78 -5.41
N GLY A 126 -6.71 3.07 -5.51
CA GLY A 126 -6.69 3.98 -4.37
C GLY A 126 -7.69 3.61 -3.27
N SER A 127 -8.90 3.17 -3.61
CA SER A 127 -9.90 2.70 -2.63
C SER A 127 -9.42 1.47 -1.87
N SER A 128 -8.66 0.58 -2.50
CA SER A 128 -8.08 -0.61 -1.88
C SER A 128 -6.94 -0.24 -0.92
N ALA A 129 -6.07 0.68 -1.35
CA ALA A 129 -5.01 1.26 -0.54
C ALA A 129 -5.58 1.97 0.72
N VAL A 130 -6.59 2.83 0.55
CA VAL A 130 -7.27 3.52 1.65
C VAL A 130 -7.94 2.53 2.61
N GLN A 131 -8.58 1.49 2.09
CA GLN A 131 -9.15 0.45 2.94
C GLN A 131 -8.10 -0.24 3.81
N ARG A 132 -6.95 -0.62 3.24
CA ARG A 132 -5.86 -1.21 4.02
C ARG A 132 -5.34 -0.25 5.08
N PHE A 133 -5.16 1.01 4.72
CA PHE A 133 -4.73 2.06 5.64
C PHE A 133 -5.70 2.21 6.83
N ILE A 134 -7.01 2.27 6.56
CA ILE A 134 -8.05 2.33 7.62
C ILE A 134 -8.02 1.09 8.51
N LYS A 135 -7.78 -0.12 7.95
CA LYS A 135 -7.64 -1.34 8.77
C LYS A 135 -6.48 -1.21 9.77
N ARG A 136 -5.34 -0.67 9.34
CA ARG A 136 -4.17 -0.46 10.21
C ARG A 136 -4.45 0.55 11.33
N LEU A 137 -5.25 1.58 11.04
CA LEU A 137 -5.64 2.60 12.01
C LEU A 137 -6.60 2.11 13.11
N LYS A 138 -7.31 0.99 12.91
CA LYS A 138 -8.30 0.48 13.88
C LYS A 138 -7.73 0.28 15.28
N ASN A 139 -6.44 -0.01 15.38
CA ASN A 139 -5.75 -0.28 16.65
C ASN A 139 -5.04 0.97 17.24
N THR A 140 -5.15 2.14 16.59
CA THR A 140 -4.37 3.35 16.93
C THR A 140 -5.21 4.52 17.47
N GLY A 141 -6.55 4.44 17.40
CA GLY A 141 -7.44 5.56 17.73
C GLY A 141 -7.53 6.66 16.66
N LEU A 142 -6.60 6.70 15.70
CA LEU A 142 -6.55 7.71 14.63
C LEU A 142 -7.66 7.56 13.57
N GLY A 143 -8.40 6.44 13.58
CA GLY A 143 -9.47 6.18 12.62
C GLY A 143 -10.57 7.25 12.61
N GLN A 144 -10.78 7.96 13.73
CA GLN A 144 -11.76 9.05 13.80
C GLN A 144 -11.40 10.23 12.88
N PHE A 145 -10.12 10.58 12.75
CA PHE A 145 -9.69 11.66 11.86
C PHE A 145 -10.00 11.33 10.40
N VAL A 146 -9.71 10.10 9.99
CA VAL A 146 -10.00 9.61 8.64
C VAL A 146 -11.52 9.60 8.38
N ALA A 147 -12.31 9.16 9.37
CA ALA A 147 -13.76 9.20 9.27
C ALA A 147 -14.30 10.64 9.08
N ILE A 148 -13.75 11.62 9.81
CA ILE A 148 -14.12 13.04 9.65
C ILE A 148 -13.80 13.53 8.23
N ILE A 149 -12.60 13.25 7.72
CA ILE A 149 -12.18 13.66 6.37
C ILE A 149 -13.11 13.07 5.30
N LEU A 150 -13.31 11.75 5.31
CA LEU A 150 -14.14 11.05 4.32
C LEU A 150 -15.61 11.47 4.38
N SER A 151 -16.10 11.84 5.56
CA SER A 151 -17.49 12.22 5.72
C SER A 151 -17.91 13.49 4.96
N ARG A 152 -16.93 14.33 4.58
CA ARG A 152 -17.15 15.53 3.76
C ARG A 152 -17.75 15.22 2.38
N ARG A 153 -17.46 14.04 1.82
CA ARG A 153 -17.98 13.58 0.52
C ARG A 153 -18.65 12.21 0.65
N PHE A 154 -19.33 12.01 1.77
CA PHE A 154 -19.95 10.73 2.13
C PHE A 154 -20.92 10.19 1.08
N VAL A 155 -21.82 11.04 0.56
CA VAL A 155 -22.81 10.64 -0.44
C VAL A 155 -22.12 10.14 -1.70
N GLU A 156 -21.16 10.90 -2.20
CA GLU A 156 -20.39 10.55 -3.39
C GLU A 156 -19.59 9.26 -3.20
N LEU A 157 -18.91 9.12 -2.06
CA LEU A 157 -18.20 7.88 -1.72
C LEU A 157 -19.14 6.69 -1.68
N MET A 158 -20.34 6.82 -1.09
CA MET A 158 -21.30 5.71 -0.99
C MET A 158 -21.88 5.31 -2.36
N THR A 159 -22.07 6.28 -3.26
CA THR A 159 -22.62 6.02 -4.61
C THR A 159 -21.55 5.62 -5.63
N SER A 160 -20.27 5.81 -5.32
CA SER A 160 -19.14 5.43 -6.17
C SER A 160 -18.99 3.91 -6.28
N GLU A 161 -18.55 3.45 -7.46
CA GLU A 161 -18.22 2.04 -7.72
C GLU A 161 -17.16 1.50 -6.74
N HIS A 162 -16.15 2.32 -6.41
CA HIS A 162 -15.02 1.96 -5.56
C HIS A 162 -15.11 2.57 -4.16
N GLY A 163 -15.55 3.83 -4.04
CA GLY A 163 -15.63 4.55 -2.77
C GLY A 163 -16.53 3.88 -1.73
N ARG A 164 -17.55 3.14 -2.18
CA ARG A 164 -18.52 2.47 -1.29
C ARG A 164 -17.85 1.47 -0.35
N PHE A 165 -16.77 0.82 -0.80
CA PHE A 165 -16.02 -0.14 0.00
C PHE A 165 -15.28 0.54 1.15
N VAL A 166 -14.75 1.75 0.93
CA VAL A 166 -14.11 2.57 1.96
C VAL A 166 -15.12 2.99 3.04
N VAL A 167 -16.32 3.42 2.64
CA VAL A 167 -17.41 3.78 3.57
C VAL A 167 -17.86 2.59 4.40
N HIS A 168 -18.03 1.43 3.77
CA HIS A 168 -18.42 0.20 4.47
C HIS A 168 -17.38 -0.20 5.54
N LEU A 169 -16.09 -0.13 5.20
CA LEU A 169 -15.02 -0.53 6.09
C LEU A 169 -14.79 0.43 7.27
N SER A 170 -14.88 1.73 7.03
CA SER A 170 -14.66 2.78 8.04
C SER A 170 -15.68 2.77 9.18
N ARG A 171 -16.69 1.88 9.13
CA ARG A 171 -17.79 1.82 10.10
C ARG A 171 -18.45 3.20 10.28
N LEU A 172 -18.53 3.97 9.20
CA LEU A 172 -19.42 5.13 9.12
C LEU A 172 -20.86 4.61 9.17
N LYS A 173 -21.32 4.24 10.38
CA LYS A 173 -22.69 3.76 10.58
C LYS A 173 -23.61 4.94 10.28
N LYS A 174 -24.51 4.76 9.32
CA LYS A 174 -25.63 5.66 8.97
C LYS A 174 -26.18 6.38 10.22
N THR A 175 -26.35 5.66 11.33
CA THR A 175 -26.99 6.12 12.57
C THR A 175 -26.23 7.18 13.37
N ARG A 176 -24.88 7.27 13.30
CA ARG A 176 -24.12 8.35 13.98
C ARG A 176 -23.90 9.57 13.10
N PHE A 177 -24.01 9.42 11.77
CA PHE A 177 -23.84 10.53 10.84
C PHE A 177 -25.10 11.39 10.72
N TYR A 178 -26.30 10.79 10.73
CA TYR A 178 -27.55 11.56 10.84
C TYR A 178 -27.57 12.48 12.06
N LEU A 179 -27.01 12.03 13.20
CA LEU A 179 -26.90 12.84 14.42
C LEU A 179 -25.84 13.95 14.30
N LEU A 180 -24.70 13.69 13.64
CA LEU A 180 -23.66 14.71 13.42
C LEU A 180 -24.08 15.79 12.42
N VAL A 181 -24.82 15.42 11.37
CA VAL A 181 -25.36 16.36 10.37
C VAL A 181 -26.50 17.21 10.93
N GLN A 182 -27.31 16.68 11.86
CA GLN A 182 -28.35 17.46 12.56
C GLN A 182 -27.82 18.34 13.70
N SER A 183 -26.57 18.17 14.12
CA SER A 183 -25.93 18.95 15.20
C SER A 183 -25.03 20.09 14.73
N LEU A 184 -24.91 20.30 13.40
CA LEU A 184 -24.22 21.45 12.84
C LEU A 184 -25.25 22.58 12.63
N PRO A 185 -24.97 23.81 13.11
CA PRO A 185 -25.88 24.95 12.95
C PRO A 185 -26.03 25.40 11.50
#